data_AF-A0A419EJQ3-F1
#
_entry.id   AF-A0A419EJQ3-F1
#
_cell.length_a   1.000
_cell.length_b   1.000
_cell.length_c   1.000
_cell.angle_alpha   90.00
_cell.angle_beta   90.00
_cell.angle_gamma   90.00
#
_symmetry.space_group_name_H-M   'P 1'
#
loop_
_entity.id
_entity.type
_entity.pdbx_description
1 polymer ?
#
loop_
_entity_poly.entity_id
_entity_poly.type
_entity_poly.pdbx_seq_one_letter_code
_entity_poly.pdbx_strand_id
1 'polypeptide(L)'
;MSHESSSPHHLLAQLAGHWRGTSKLWLEPDKLAGESPIVGTIQLILDGRFALFLYQSIIEGETQHGMFTFGYNTQLDRYEASWVDSFHTNTSVMFCTGSEKENGFFVLGSYP
;
A
#
# COMPACT_ATOMS: atom_id res chain seq x y z
N MET A 1 10.01 25.95 -13.80
CA MET A 1 10.74 24.80 -13.24
C MET A 1 10.17 23.57 -13.89
N SER A 2 10.98 22.85 -14.66
CA SER A 2 10.57 21.66 -15.39
C SER A 2 10.24 20.54 -14.41
N HIS A 3 8.98 20.11 -14.36
CA HIS A 3 8.65 18.79 -13.82
C HIS A 3 9.30 17.77 -14.74
N GLU A 4 10.47 17.23 -14.39
CA GLU A 4 10.86 15.94 -14.92
C GLU A 4 9.79 14.95 -14.47
N SER A 5 9.02 14.43 -15.43
CA SER A 5 8.05 13.37 -15.18
C SER A 5 8.81 12.15 -14.66
N SER A 6 8.85 11.99 -13.35
CA SER A 6 9.41 10.83 -12.66
C SER A 6 8.67 9.58 -13.16
N SER A 7 9.38 8.59 -13.70
CA SER A 7 8.74 7.33 -14.12
C SER A 7 8.04 6.64 -12.93
N PRO A 8 6.99 5.82 -13.16
CA PRO A 8 6.32 5.07 -12.10
C PRO A 8 7.26 4.24 -11.22
N HIS A 9 8.30 3.65 -11.81
CA HIS A 9 9.31 2.89 -11.07
C HIS A 9 10.23 3.81 -10.24
N HIS A 10 10.53 5.02 -10.73
CA HIS A 10 11.25 6.03 -9.95
C HIS A 10 10.43 6.47 -8.74
N LEU A 11 9.13 6.69 -8.91
CA LEU A 11 8.22 6.97 -7.79
C LEU A 11 8.23 5.84 -6.75
N LEU A 12 8.13 4.57 -7.16
CA LEU A 12 8.23 3.44 -6.24
C LEU A 12 9.57 3.41 -5.49
N ALA A 13 10.67 3.74 -6.17
CA ALA A 13 11.99 3.81 -5.54
C ALA A 13 12.07 4.85 -4.43
N GLN A 14 11.39 5.99 -4.58
CA GLN A 14 11.34 7.05 -3.57
C GLN A 14 10.58 6.64 -2.30
N LEU A 15 9.77 5.58 -2.33
CA LEU A 15 9.02 5.10 -1.17
C LEU A 15 9.88 4.29 -0.20
N ALA A 16 11.05 3.80 -0.63
CA ALA A 16 11.88 2.91 0.16
C ALA A 16 12.34 3.57 1.47
N GLY A 17 12.21 2.85 2.58
CA GLY A 17 12.62 3.36 3.89
C GLY A 17 11.73 2.88 5.03
N HIS A 18 11.91 3.51 6.19
CA HIS A 18 11.12 3.24 7.39
C HIS A 18 10.05 4.30 7.57
N TRP A 19 8.84 3.85 7.88
CA TRP A 19 7.65 4.69 7.98
C TRP A 19 7.02 4.55 9.36
N ARG A 20 6.48 5.66 9.85
CA ARG A 20 5.63 5.74 11.03
C ARG A 20 4.49 6.71 10.77
N GLY A 21 3.30 6.39 11.25
CA GLY A 21 2.14 7.26 11.13
C GLY A 21 0.98 6.78 11.98
N THR A 22 -0.21 7.16 11.56
CA THR A 22 -1.48 6.77 12.19
C THR A 22 -2.35 6.06 11.17
N SER A 23 -2.75 4.82 11.45
CA SER A 23 -3.80 4.13 10.71
C SER A 23 -5.17 4.48 11.29
N LYS A 24 -6.16 4.68 10.41
CA LYS A 24 -7.56 4.91 10.77
C LYS A 24 -8.40 3.77 10.20
N LEU A 25 -9.29 3.21 11.02
CA LEU A 25 -10.11 2.05 10.67
C LEU A 25 -11.58 2.48 10.54
N TRP A 26 -12.22 2.09 9.45
CA TRP A 26 -13.66 2.19 9.23
C TRP A 26 -14.23 0.80 8.99
N LEU A 27 -15.24 0.41 9.77
CA LEU A 27 -16.01 -0.83 9.56
C LEU A 27 -17.35 -0.55 8.87
N GLU A 28 -17.86 0.67 9.04
CA GLU A 28 -19.05 1.20 8.38
C GLU A 28 -18.63 2.47 7.59
N PRO A 29 -19.28 2.77 6.45
CA PRO A 29 -19.06 4.03 5.76
C PRO A 29 -19.21 5.23 6.71
N ASP A 30 -18.30 6.20 6.59
CA ASP A 30 -18.31 7.48 7.31
C ASP A 30 -18.25 7.39 8.85
N LYS A 31 -18.07 6.20 9.44
CA LYS A 31 -17.97 6.00 10.89
C LYS A 31 -16.61 5.44 11.28
N LEU A 32 -15.76 6.33 11.79
CA LEU A 32 -14.44 5.97 12.29
C LEU A 32 -14.57 5.01 13.48
N ALA A 33 -14.08 3.79 13.32
CA ALA A 33 -14.11 2.74 14.34
C ALA A 33 -12.89 2.78 15.28
N GLY A 34 -11.74 3.25 14.78
CA GLY A 34 -10.54 3.38 15.60
C GLY A 34 -9.38 4.08 14.90
N GLU A 35 -8.42 4.52 15.70
CA GLU A 35 -7.13 5.04 15.25
C GLU A 35 -6.00 4.36 16.03
N SER A 36 -4.93 4.00 15.35
CA SER A 36 -3.79 3.31 15.95
C SER A 36 -2.48 3.74 15.31
N PRO A 37 -1.37 3.76 16.06
CA PRO A 37 -0.05 3.93 15.46
C PRO A 37 0.24 2.81 14.47
N ILE A 38 0.79 3.18 13.31
CA ILE A 38 1.30 2.23 12.32
C ILE A 38 2.81 2.46 12.15
N VAL A 39 3.55 1.36 12.08
CA VAL A 39 4.95 1.35 11.66
C VAL A 39 5.11 0.42 10.49
N GLY A 40 6.05 0.71 9.60
CA GLY A 40 6.33 -0.19 8.51
C GLY A 40 7.63 0.12 7.79
N THR A 41 7.99 -0.77 6.88
CA THR A 41 9.19 -0.65 6.05
C THR A 41 8.81 -0.92 4.62
N ILE A 42 9.26 -0.06 3.71
CA ILE A 42 9.16 -0.27 2.27
C ILE A 42 10.53 -0.68 1.75
N GLN A 43 10.61 -1.85 1.12
CA GLN A 43 11.81 -2.39 0.50
C GLN A 43 11.61 -2.52 -1.01
N LEU A 44 12.66 -2.27 -1.77
CA LEU A 44 12.66 -2.56 -3.21
C LEU A 44 13.05 -4.02 -3.43
N ILE A 45 12.31 -4.70 -4.30
CA ILE A 45 12.56 -6.10 -4.67
C ILE A 45 12.69 -6.22 -6.19
N LEU A 46 13.33 -7.30 -6.65
CA LEU A 46 13.57 -7.59 -8.07
C LEU A 46 14.22 -6.40 -8.80
N ASP A 47 15.36 -5.94 -8.27
CA ASP A 47 16.15 -4.83 -8.82
C ASP A 47 15.36 -3.50 -8.94
N GLY A 48 14.44 -3.26 -8.01
CA GLY A 48 13.66 -2.01 -7.99
C GLY A 48 12.41 -2.02 -8.87
N ARG A 49 12.01 -3.18 -9.39
CA ARG A 49 10.77 -3.32 -10.18
C ARG A 49 9.51 -3.25 -9.34
N PHE A 50 9.61 -3.63 -8.06
CA PHE A 50 8.48 -3.63 -7.14
C PHE A 50 8.89 -3.06 -5.79
N ALA A 51 7.90 -2.54 -5.06
CA ALA A 51 8.04 -2.12 -3.67
C ALA A 51 7.23 -3.06 -2.76
N LEU A 52 7.87 -3.60 -1.74
CA LEU A 52 7.26 -4.41 -0.69
C LEU A 52 7.07 -3.56 0.56
N PHE A 53 5.84 -3.33 0.97
CA PHE A 53 5.51 -2.64 2.22
C PHE A 53 5.07 -3.65 3.27
N LEU A 54 5.89 -3.85 4.30
CA LEU A 54 5.52 -4.59 5.50
C LEU A 54 5.09 -3.61 6.58
N TYR A 55 3.94 -3.83 7.19
CA TYR A 55 3.43 -2.95 8.24
C TYR A 55 2.91 -3.71 9.45
N GLN A 56 2.88 -3.00 10.57
CA GLN A 56 2.29 -3.43 11.83
C GLN A 56 1.45 -2.30 12.42
N SER A 57 0.25 -2.63 12.91
CA SER A 57 -0.63 -1.73 13.65
C SER A 57 -1.26 -2.48 14.84
N ILE A 58 -2.11 -1.80 15.60
CA ILE A 58 -2.88 -2.38 16.70
C ILE A 58 -4.36 -2.25 16.36
N ILE A 59 -5.13 -3.32 16.47
CA ILE A 59 -6.59 -3.29 16.34
C ILE A 59 -7.16 -4.04 17.53
N GLU A 60 -8.07 -3.39 18.28
CA GLU A 60 -8.71 -3.97 19.47
C GLU A 60 -7.72 -4.51 20.53
N GLY A 61 -6.55 -3.87 20.65
CA GLY A 61 -5.49 -4.27 21.59
C GLY A 61 -4.55 -5.36 21.07
N GLU A 62 -4.88 -5.98 19.94
CA GLU A 62 -4.07 -7.01 19.31
C GLU A 62 -3.16 -6.45 18.22
N THR A 63 -1.94 -7.00 18.13
CA THR A 63 -1.00 -6.62 17.07
C THR A 63 -1.45 -7.24 15.76
N GLN A 64 -1.61 -6.39 14.74
CA GLN A 64 -1.98 -6.80 13.38
C GLN A 64 -0.82 -6.54 12.42
N HIS A 65 -0.64 -7.47 11.48
CA HIS A 65 0.38 -7.41 10.45
C HIS A 65 -0.25 -7.36 9.07
N GLY A 66 0.40 -6.70 8.13
CA GLY A 66 0.02 -6.82 6.75
C GLY A 66 1.13 -6.44 5.79
N MET A 67 0.84 -6.68 4.53
CA MET A 67 1.80 -6.58 3.45
C MET A 67 1.13 -6.08 2.18
N PHE A 68 1.75 -5.11 1.54
CA PHE A 68 1.50 -4.80 0.13
C PHE A 68 2.72 -5.13 -0.71
N THR A 69 2.48 -5.68 -1.90
CA THR A 69 3.44 -5.59 -3.00
C THR A 69 2.88 -4.59 -4.01
N PHE A 70 3.67 -3.60 -4.42
CA PHE A 70 3.31 -2.60 -5.41
C PHE A 70 4.16 -2.76 -6.67
N GLY A 71 3.54 -2.65 -7.83
CA GLY A 71 4.21 -2.61 -9.12
C GLY A 71 3.47 -1.71 -10.10
N TYR A 72 4.11 -1.48 -11.24
CA TYR A 72 3.51 -0.76 -12.35
C TYR A 72 3.58 -1.59 -13.63
N ASN A 73 2.41 -1.93 -14.17
CA ASN A 73 2.28 -2.74 -15.38
C ASN A 73 2.42 -1.85 -16.62
N THR A 74 3.60 -1.90 -17.25
CA THR A 74 3.93 -1.09 -18.42
C THR A 74 3.15 -1.43 -19.68
N GLN A 75 2.57 -2.64 -19.78
CA GLN A 75 1.74 -3.03 -20.92
C GLN A 75 0.31 -2.51 -20.81
N LEU A 76 -0.18 -2.39 -19.57
CA LEU A 76 -1.54 -1.94 -19.26
C LEU A 76 -1.62 -0.50 -18.75
N ASP A 77 -0.48 0.18 -18.61
CA ASP A 77 -0.38 1.57 -18.10
C ASP A 77 -1.14 1.77 -16.78
N ARG A 78 -0.86 0.90 -15.78
CA ARG A 78 -1.55 0.95 -14.50
C ARG A 78 -0.70 0.48 -13.33
N TYR A 79 -0.99 0.99 -12.14
CA TYR A 79 -0.47 0.45 -10.89
C TYR A 79 -1.24 -0.81 -10.51
N GLU A 80 -0.51 -1.79 -10.00
CA GLU A 80 -1.06 -3.04 -9.48
C GLU A 80 -0.51 -3.28 -8.07
N ALA A 81 -1.34 -3.87 -7.23
CA ALA A 81 -0.91 -4.31 -5.91
C ALA A 81 -1.54 -5.63 -5.50
N SER A 82 -0.85 -6.36 -4.64
CA SER A 82 -1.42 -7.45 -3.86
C SER A 82 -1.39 -7.08 -2.39
N TRP A 83 -2.49 -7.31 -1.69
CA TRP A 83 -2.62 -7.05 -0.26
C TRP A 83 -3.02 -8.30 0.49
N VAL A 84 -2.37 -8.51 1.63
CA VAL A 84 -2.72 -9.51 2.64
C VAL A 84 -2.54 -8.90 4.02
N ASP A 85 -3.37 -9.32 4.97
CA ASP A 85 -3.25 -8.89 6.35
C ASP A 85 -3.84 -9.92 7.32
N SER A 86 -3.52 -9.77 8.60
CA SER A 86 -4.00 -10.67 9.66
C SER A 86 -5.41 -10.33 10.17
N PHE A 87 -6.05 -9.28 9.63
CA PHE A 87 -7.34 -8.78 10.13
C PHE A 87 -8.47 -8.88 9.10
N HIS A 88 -8.34 -8.23 7.93
CA HIS A 88 -9.46 -8.07 7.01
C HIS A 88 -9.67 -9.26 6.07
N THR A 89 -8.60 -9.82 5.53
CA THR A 89 -8.65 -10.70 4.36
C THR A 89 -8.66 -12.20 4.68
N ASN A 90 -8.68 -12.57 5.97
CA ASN A 90 -8.50 -13.95 6.44
C ASN A 90 -7.27 -14.62 5.80
N THR A 91 -7.46 -15.52 4.83
CA THR A 91 -6.38 -16.20 4.09
C THR A 91 -6.38 -15.85 2.59
N SER A 92 -7.24 -14.92 2.18
CA SER A 92 -7.36 -14.45 0.81
C SER A 92 -6.28 -13.43 0.49
N VAL A 93 -5.83 -13.43 -0.77
CA VAL A 93 -5.01 -12.35 -1.32
C VAL A 93 -5.91 -11.40 -2.08
N MET A 94 -5.94 -10.13 -1.67
CA MET A 94 -6.66 -9.09 -2.40
C MET A 94 -5.78 -8.54 -3.52
N PHE A 95 -6.29 -8.56 -4.75
CA PHE A 95 -5.66 -7.86 -5.86
C PHE A 95 -6.25 -6.46 -6.00
N CYS A 96 -5.39 -5.48 -6.25
CA CYS A 96 -5.76 -4.09 -6.39
C CYS A 96 -5.20 -3.53 -7.70
N THR A 97 -5.94 -2.63 -8.33
CA THR A 97 -5.47 -1.88 -9.51
C THR A 97 -5.81 -0.41 -9.40
N GLY A 98 -5.04 0.45 -10.05
CA GLY A 98 -5.40 1.86 -10.17
C GLY A 98 -4.41 2.63 -11.04
N SER A 99 -4.43 3.94 -10.93
CA SER A 99 -3.64 4.84 -11.79
C SER A 99 -2.86 5.86 -10.97
N GLU A 100 -2.06 6.64 -11.69
CA GLU A 100 -1.35 7.78 -11.11
C GLU A 100 -2.32 8.82 -10.53
N LYS A 101 -1.87 9.55 -9.52
CA LYS A 101 -2.49 10.78 -8.99
C LYS A 101 -1.40 11.83 -8.80
N GLU A 102 -1.80 13.07 -8.54
CA GLU A 102 -0.83 14.12 -8.18
C GLU A 102 0.05 13.66 -7.01
N ASN A 103 1.38 13.63 -7.25
CA ASN A 103 2.41 13.19 -6.29
C ASN A 103 2.21 11.76 -5.74
N GLY A 104 1.67 10.82 -6.53
CA GLY A 104 1.56 9.44 -6.09
C GLY A 104 0.75 8.55 -7.02
N PHE A 105 0.18 7.50 -6.45
CA PHE A 105 -0.79 6.65 -7.13
C PHE A 105 -1.92 6.26 -6.17
N PHE A 106 -2.98 5.67 -6.72
CA PHE A 106 -3.99 4.97 -5.94
C PHE A 106 -4.17 3.55 -6.51
N VAL A 107 -4.61 2.63 -5.66
CA VAL A 107 -5.06 1.30 -6.06
C VAL A 107 -6.36 0.99 -5.31
N LEU A 108 -7.28 0.32 -5.98
CA LEU A 108 -8.53 -0.15 -5.42
C LEU A 108 -8.58 -1.67 -5.53
N GLY A 109 -8.81 -2.33 -4.40
CA GLY A 109 -9.11 -3.76 -4.35
C GLY A 109 -10.58 -4.00 -4.07
N SER A 110 -11.03 -5.22 -4.32
CA SER A 110 -12.37 -5.69 -3.99
C SER A 110 -12.28 -7.07 -3.36
N TYR A 111 -13.14 -7.33 -2.37
CA TYR A 111 -13.39 -8.69 -1.91
C TYR A 111 -14.14 -9.48 -3.01
N PRO A 112 -14.05 -10.82 -3.01
CA PRO A 112 -14.90 -11.66 -3.86
C PRO A 112 -16.40 -11.40 -3.64
#